data_AF-A0A7W0Q4B9-F1
#
_entry.id   AF-A0A7W0Q4B9-F1
#
_cell.length_a   1.000
_cell.length_b   1.000
_cell.length_c   1.000
_cell.angle_alpha   90.00
_cell.angle_beta   90.00
_cell.angle_gamma   90.00
#
_symmetry.space_group_name_H-M   'P 1'
#
loop_
_entity.id
_entity.type
_entity.pdbx_description
1 polymer ?
#
loop_
_entity_poly.entity_id
_entity_poly.type
_entity_poly.pdbx_seq_one_letter_code
_entity_poly.pdbx_strand_id
1 'polypeptide(L)' 'MTLELTDDQALVLFEWLARLDERDAFPCEDEAEEQVLWLLHGQLEKVLAEPFRANYRELVEMARIRVKANQKAG' A
#
# COMPACT_ATOMS: atom_id res chain seq x y z
N MET A 1 0.54 -19.76 0.54
CA MET A 1 -0.09 -19.00 -0.56
C MET A 1 0.78 -17.79 -0.85
N THR A 2 0.94 -17.41 -2.12
CA THR A 2 1.73 -16.24 -2.54
C THR A 2 0.80 -15.24 -3.22
N LEU A 3 0.95 -13.96 -2.88
CA LEU A 3 0.30 -12.84 -3.57
C LEU A 3 1.40 -12.03 -4.24
N GLU A 4 1.31 -11.87 -5.56
CA GLU A 4 2.27 -11.10 -6.33
C GLU A 4 1.72 -9.70 -6.61
N LEU A 5 2.49 -8.68 -6.23
CA LEU A 5 2.21 -7.28 -6.50
C LEU A 5 3.36 -6.71 -7.32
N THR A 6 3.06 -5.83 -8.27
CA THR A 6 4.09 -4.98 -8.85
C THR A 6 4.55 -3.94 -7.82
N ASP A 7 5.74 -3.37 -8.02
CA ASP A 7 6.25 -2.29 -7.16
C ASP A 7 5.26 -1.12 -7.04
N ASP A 8 4.62 -0.73 -8.15
CA ASP A 8 3.61 0.32 -8.17
C ASP A 8 2.36 -0.08 -7.35
N GLN A 9 1.91 -1.33 -7.41
CA GLN A 9 0.77 -1.82 -6.63
C GLN A 9 1.10 -1.87 -5.14
N ALA A 10 2.29 -2.38 -4.78
CA ALA A 10 2.77 -2.46 -3.42
C ALA A 10 2.87 -1.06 -2.79
N LEU A 11 3.42 -0.09 -3.53
CA LEU A 11 3.56 1.29 -3.08
C LEU A 11 2.21 1.98 -2.86
N VAL A 12 1.25 1.78 -3.76
CA VAL A 12 -0.10 2.35 -3.64
C VAL A 12 -0.85 1.73 -2.46
N LEU A 13 -0.73 0.42 -2.25
CA LEU A 13 -1.35 -0.28 -1.14
C LEU A 13 -0.75 0.16 0.20
N PHE A 14 0.58 0.25 0.28
CA PHE A 14 1.28 0.72 1.49
C PHE A 14 0.84 2.14 1.88
N GLU A 15 0.84 3.09 0.95
CA GLU A 15 0.38 4.45 1.19
C GLU A 15 -1.09 4.50 1.68
N TRP A 16 -1.95 3.61 1.18
CA TRP A 16 -3.33 3.55 1.65
C TRP A 16 -3.40 3.04 3.10
N LEU A 17 -2.66 1.98 3.43
CA LEU A 17 -2.58 1.42 4.79
C LEU A 17 -1.99 2.43 5.78
N ALA A 18 -0.88 3.08 5.43
CA ALA A 18 -0.22 4.09 6.26
C ALA A 18 -1.17 5.24 6.65
N ARG A 19 -2.00 5.71 5.71
CA ARG A 19 -2.99 6.76 6.01
C ARG A 19 -4.15 6.31 6.88
N LEU A 20 -4.48 5.01 6.89
CA LEU A 20 -5.51 4.48 7.78
C LEU A 20 -4.97 4.34 9.20
N ASP A 21 -3.72 3.88 9.31
CA ASP A 21 -2.97 3.76 10.56
C ASP A 21 -2.82 5.14 11.22
N GLU A 22 -2.40 6.18 10.47
CA GLU A 22 -2.32 7.57 10.97
C GLU A 22 -3.64 8.13 11.49
N ARG A 23 -4.78 7.54 11.10
CA ARG A 23 -6.12 8.04 11.44
C ARG A 23 -6.83 7.18 12.49
N ASP A 24 -6.20 6.10 12.97
CA ASP A 24 -6.86 5.04 13.76
C ASP A 24 -8.21 4.64 13.16
N ALA A 25 -8.28 4.56 11.82
CA ALA A 25 -9.55 4.50 11.08
C ALA A 25 -9.60 3.33 10.11
N PHE A 26 -9.09 2.17 10.52
CA PHE A 26 -9.33 0.93 9.78
C PHE A 26 -10.84 0.64 9.79
N PRO A 27 -11.52 0.61 8.62
CA PRO A 27 -12.96 0.33 8.56
C PRO A 27 -13.19 -1.18 8.64
N CYS A 28 -12.84 -1.77 9.78
CA CYS A 28 -12.92 -3.21 10.02
C CYS A 28 -14.15 -3.54 10.87
N GLU A 29 -14.81 -4.66 10.55
CA GLU A 29 -15.92 -5.20 11.33
C GLU A 29 -15.42 -6.17 12.42
N ASP A 30 -14.25 -6.78 12.22
CA ASP A 30 -13.65 -7.78 13.09
C ASP A 30 -12.15 -7.48 13.37
N GLU A 31 -11.69 -7.80 14.58
CA GLU A 31 -10.30 -7.62 15.01
C GLU A 31 -9.31 -8.43 14.14
N ALA A 32 -9.74 -9.57 13.60
CA ALA A 32 -8.93 -10.35 12.68
C ALA A 32 -8.63 -9.60 11.37
N GLU A 33 -9.55 -8.75 10.90
CA GLU A 33 -9.33 -7.93 9.71
C GLU A 33 -8.25 -6.87 9.97
N GLU A 34 -8.34 -6.18 11.11
CA GLU A 34 -7.36 -5.21 11.55
C GLU A 34 -5.97 -5.86 11.69
N GLN A 35 -5.90 -7.01 12.35
CA GLN A 35 -4.66 -7.76 12.55
C GLN A 35 -4.01 -8.17 11.21
N VAL A 36 -4.80 -8.60 10.23
CA VAL A 36 -4.30 -8.95 8.90
C VAL A 36 -3.78 -7.72 8.16
N LEU A 37 -4.49 -6.59 8.22
CA LEU A 37 -4.06 -5.34 7.59
C LEU A 37 -2.78 -4.79 8.23
N TRP A 38 -2.65 -4.87 9.55
CA TRP A 38 -1.42 -4.52 10.27
C TRP A 38 -0.23 -5.38 9.86
N LEU A 39 -0.42 -6.70 9.79
CA LEU A 39 0.63 -7.63 9.35
C LEU A 39 1.05 -7.34 7.91
N LEU A 40 0.09 -7.06 7.03
CA LEU A 40 0.36 -6.71 5.64
C LEU A 40 1.11 -5.38 5.52
N HIS A 41 0.73 -4.36 6.32
CA HIS A 41 1.42 -3.07 6.38
C HIS A 41 2.89 -3.26 6.76
N GLY A 42 3.17 -4.00 7.85
CA GLY A 42 4.54 -4.29 8.28
C GLY A 42 5.33 -5.21 7.34
N GLN A 43 4.67 -6.03 6.52
CA GLN A 43 5.34 -6.78 5.45
C GLN A 43 5.78 -5.86 4.31
N LEU A 44 4.92 -4.92 3.90
CA LEU A 44 5.23 -3.96 2.85
C LEU A 44 6.33 -2.98 3.29
N GLU A 45 6.31 -2.51 4.54
CA GLU A 45 7.33 -1.62 5.11
C GLU A 45 8.75 -2.22 5.02
N LYS A 46 8.88 -3.54 5.19
CA LYS A 46 10.17 -4.25 5.10
C LYS A 46 10.72 -4.33 3.68
N VAL A 47 9.86 -4.21 2.67
CA VAL A 47 10.23 -4.40 1.26
C VAL A 47 10.39 -3.06 0.55
N LEU A 48 9.59 -2.06 0.92
CA LEU A 48 9.58 -0.75 0.26
C LEU A 48 10.66 0.18 0.81
N ALA A 49 11.49 0.70 -0.08
CA ALA A 49 12.51 1.71 0.24
C ALA A 49 12.01 3.14 -0.01
N GLU A 50 10.94 3.28 -0.80
CA GLU A 50 10.33 4.52 -1.24
C GLU A 50 9.87 5.43 -0.09
N PRO A 51 9.29 4.93 1.03
CA PRO A 51 8.86 5.78 2.15
C PRO A 51 9.97 6.64 2.75
N PHE A 52 11.23 6.21 2.63
CA PHE A 52 12.39 6.94 3.14
C PHE A 52 12.97 7.95 2.14
N ARG A 53 12.40 8.05 0.93
CA ARG A 53 12.89 8.98 -0.11
C ARG A 53 12.24 10.35 0.04
N ALA A 54 13.04 11.41 -0.18
CA ALA A 54 12.55 12.78 -0.11
C ALA A 54 11.41 13.09 -1.10
N ASN A 55 11.34 12.35 -2.22
CA ASN A 55 10.29 12.48 -3.23
C ASN A 55 9.19 11.40 -3.11
N TYR A 56 9.02 10.79 -1.94
CA TYR A 56 8.04 9.71 -1.71
C TYR A 56 6.64 10.02 -2.27
N ARG A 57 6.13 11.22 -2.01
CA ARG A 57 4.80 11.65 -2.48
C ARG A 57 4.68 11.67 -4.01
N GLU A 58 5.74 12.03 -4.71
CA GLU A 58 5.76 12.00 -6.19
C GLU A 58 5.78 10.56 -6.71
N LEU A 59 6.55 9.69 -6.07
CA LEU A 59 6.62 8.26 -6.40
C LEU A 59 5.25 7.59 -6.26
N VAL A 60 4.55 7.88 -5.17
CA VAL A 60 3.18 7.40 -4.93
C VAL A 60 2.22 7.87 -6.03
N GLU A 61 2.29 9.14 -6.44
CA GLU A 61 1.39 9.66 -7.47
C GLU A 61 1.68 9.05 -8.84
N MET A 62 2.96 8.86 -9.18
CA MET A 62 3.37 8.15 -10.39
C MET A 62 2.88 6.70 -10.39
N ALA A 63 3.02 5.99 -9.26
CA ALA A 63 2.54 4.62 -9.12
C ALA A 63 1.01 4.55 -9.32
N ARG A 64 0.24 5.48 -8.74
CA ARG A 64 -1.21 5.57 -8.97
C ARG A 64 -1.57 5.75 -10.44
N ILE A 65 -0.84 6.60 -11.17
CA ILE A 65 -1.05 6.80 -12.60
C ILE A 65 -0.82 5.47 -13.36
N ARG A 66 0.28 4.78 -13.07
CA ARG A 66 0.63 3.51 -13.73
C ARG A 66 -0.36 2.39 -13.44
N VAL A 67 -0.78 2.24 -12.17
CA VAL A 67 -1.79 1.26 -11.77
C VAL A 67 -3.11 1.50 -12.52
N LYS A 68 -3.58 2.76 -12.58
CA LYS A 68 -4.81 3.11 -13.31
C LYS A 68 -4.71 2.89 -14.82
N ALA A 69 -3.53 3.08 -15.41
CA ALA A 69 -3.30 2.83 -16.83
C ALA A 69 -3.34 1.33 -17.15
N ASN A 70 -2.71 0.51 -16.31
CA ASN A 70 -2.64 -0.94 -16.50
C ASN A 70 -3.99 -1.65 -16.31
N GLN A 71 -4.90 -1.12 -15.49
CA GLN A 71 -6.25 -1.67 -15.33
C GLN A 71 -7.15 -1.47 -16.57
N LYS A 72 -6.80 -0.58 -17.51
CA LYS A 72 -7.59 -0.32 -18.73
C LYS A 72 -7.16 -1.16 -19.94
N ALA A 73 -6.10 -1.96 -19.78
CA ALA A 73 -5.47 -2.72 -20.86
C ALA A 73 -5.71 -4.25 -20.75
N GLY A 74 -6.48 -4.70 -19.75
CA GLY A 74 -6.95 -6.08 -19.60
C GLY A 74 -8.47 -6.16 -19.70
#